data_AF-A0AAU2MVD2-F1
#
_entry.id   AF-A0AAU2MVD2-F1
#
_cell.length_a   1.000
_cell.length_b   1.000
_cell.length_c   1.000
_cell.angle_alpha   90.00
_cell.angle_beta   90.00
_cell.angle_gamma   90.00
#
_symmetry.space_group_name_H-M   'P 1'
#
loop_
_entity.id
_entity.type
_entity.pdbx_description
1 polymer ?
#
loop_
_entity_poly.entity_id
_entity_poly.type
_entity_poly.pdbx_seq_one_letter_code
_entity_poly.pdbx_strand_id
1 'polypeptide(L)'
;MRRRAQPPPSPLPQRAGIDPVRLRLPPDPEGTWPDLGDYLAARYAGTRGADSVARLLAAGRVLGPGGRVLRAEDPYEPGAYLWFHRDMEPEPRVPFPISVVHRDAHLLVVDKPHFLATTPRGSHITETALARLRAELDLPGLSPAHRLDRLTAGLVMFSIRPEDRGAYQLLFQRREVHKEYEALAPYDAELARTLPRTVRSRIEKARGVIAAVEVPGGEPNAESLIECAGSRGALGRYRLTPRTGRTHQLRVHMNGLGLPILGDPVYPQVTDPAPDDYRRPLQLLARVLEFTDPVTARVHRFESGRTLQAWDDRAGWEAGSGR
;
A
#
# COMPACT_ATOMS: atom_id res chain seq x y z
N MET A 1 21.06 -28.13 -5.23
CA MET A 1 20.09 -27.06 -5.57
C MET A 1 20.61 -26.28 -6.77
N ARG A 2 19.99 -26.37 -7.96
CA ARG A 2 20.36 -25.53 -9.11
C ARG A 2 20.07 -24.07 -8.75
N ARG A 3 21.10 -23.21 -8.69
CA ARG A 3 20.92 -21.76 -8.57
C ARG A 3 20.02 -21.33 -9.74
N ARG A 4 18.81 -20.86 -9.42
CA ARG A 4 17.88 -20.31 -10.41
C ARG A 4 18.62 -19.15 -11.08
N ALA A 5 18.85 -19.23 -12.39
CA ALA A 5 19.55 -18.17 -13.12
C ALA A 5 18.87 -16.83 -12.83
N GLN A 6 19.66 -15.81 -12.50
CA GLN A 6 19.10 -14.49 -12.26
C GLN A 6 18.45 -13.98 -13.55
N PRO A 7 17.28 -13.33 -13.46
CA PRO A 7 16.67 -12.74 -14.63
C PRO A 7 17.60 -11.66 -15.20
N PRO A 8 17.69 -11.53 -16.53
CA PRO A 8 18.42 -10.45 -17.17
C PRO A 8 17.94 -9.06 -16.67
N PRO A 9 18.82 -8.04 -16.69
CA PRO A 9 18.44 -6.68 -16.34
C PRO A 9 17.38 -6.16 -17.31
N SER A 10 16.51 -5.27 -16.83
CA SER A 10 15.52 -4.65 -17.70
C SER A 10 16.19 -3.67 -18.66
N PRO A 11 15.85 -3.70 -19.96
CA PRO A 11 16.30 -2.67 -20.90
C PRO A 11 15.46 -1.38 -20.79
N LEU A 12 14.36 -1.37 -20.04
CA LEU A 12 13.48 -0.23 -19.89
C LEU A 12 13.69 0.46 -18.54
N PRO A 13 13.85 1.80 -18.51
CA PRO A 13 13.83 2.54 -17.26
C PRO A 13 12.43 2.56 -16.65
N GLN A 14 12.34 3.00 -15.39
CA GLN A 14 11.04 3.32 -14.79
C GLN A 14 10.37 4.50 -15.52
N ARG A 15 9.04 4.49 -15.57
CA ARG A 15 8.23 5.62 -16.09
C ARG A 15 7.34 6.11 -14.95
N ALA A 16 7.48 7.38 -14.56
CA ALA A 16 6.75 7.96 -13.42
C ALA A 16 6.88 7.13 -12.12
N GLY A 17 8.07 6.60 -11.84
CA GLY A 17 8.33 5.75 -10.67
C GLY A 17 7.77 4.32 -10.75
N ILE A 18 7.21 3.92 -11.91
CA ILE A 18 6.65 2.60 -12.15
C ILE A 18 7.65 1.72 -12.90
N ASP A 19 7.88 0.52 -12.36
CA ASP A 19 8.70 -0.50 -13.01
C ASP A 19 8.01 -1.05 -14.28
N PRO A 20 8.77 -1.35 -15.35
CA PRO A 20 8.22 -2.04 -16.49
C PRO A 20 7.69 -3.42 -16.06
N VAL A 21 6.64 -3.88 -16.74
CA VAL A 21 6.19 -5.27 -16.63
C VAL A 21 7.30 -6.15 -17.18
N ARG A 22 7.79 -7.09 -16.37
CA ARG A 22 8.67 -8.16 -16.82
C ARG A 22 7.87 -9.45 -16.92
N LEU A 23 7.86 -10.07 -18.09
CA LEU A 23 7.24 -11.37 -18.31
C LEU A 23 8.33 -12.36 -18.74
N ARG A 24 8.28 -13.57 -18.16
CA ARG A 24 9.03 -14.72 -18.66
C ARG A 24 8.05 -15.63 -19.38
N LEU A 25 8.33 -15.96 -20.63
CA LEU A 25 7.51 -16.86 -21.42
C LEU A 25 7.52 -18.26 -20.76
N PRO A 26 6.36 -18.86 -20.47
CA PRO A 26 6.28 -20.18 -19.85
C PRO A 26 6.82 -21.28 -20.79
N PRO A 27 7.13 -22.47 -20.25
CA PRO A 27 7.33 -23.65 -21.06
C PRO A 27 6.13 -23.92 -21.96
N ASP A 28 6.38 -24.33 -23.20
CA ASP A 28 5.36 -24.76 -24.16
C ASP A 28 5.79 -26.11 -24.77
N PRO A 29 5.68 -27.21 -24.01
CA PRO A 29 6.15 -28.53 -24.45
C PRO A 29 5.33 -29.09 -25.63
N GLU A 30 4.10 -28.60 -25.80
CA GLU A 30 3.17 -29.03 -26.85
C GLU A 30 3.32 -28.19 -28.14
N GLY A 31 4.12 -27.11 -28.10
CA GLY A 31 4.27 -26.21 -29.25
C GLY A 31 2.96 -25.52 -29.62
N THR A 32 2.16 -25.16 -28.61
CA THR A 32 0.85 -24.51 -28.78
C THR A 32 0.98 -23.15 -29.44
N TRP A 33 2.07 -22.43 -29.15
CA TRP A 33 2.25 -21.04 -29.58
C TRP A 33 3.26 -20.97 -30.72
N PRO A 34 2.83 -20.65 -31.96
CA PRO A 34 3.76 -20.48 -33.07
C PRO A 34 4.58 -19.19 -32.93
N ASP A 35 3.96 -18.12 -32.43
CA ASP A 35 4.57 -16.80 -32.29
C ASP A 35 4.22 -16.10 -30.98
N LEU A 36 4.92 -15.00 -30.73
CA LEU A 36 4.75 -14.19 -29.54
C LEU A 36 3.38 -13.49 -29.48
N GLY A 37 2.87 -13.05 -30.62
CA GLY A 37 1.60 -12.35 -30.76
C GLY A 37 0.44 -13.20 -30.26
N ASP A 38 0.34 -14.44 -30.74
CA ASP A 38 -0.70 -15.39 -30.38
C ASP A 38 -0.71 -15.69 -28.88
N TYR A 39 0.47 -15.96 -28.31
CA TYR A 39 0.60 -16.18 -26.87
C TYR A 39 0.14 -14.96 -26.06
N LEU A 40 0.58 -13.76 -26.44
CA LEU A 40 0.25 -12.54 -25.70
C LEU A 40 -1.25 -12.20 -25.84
N ALA A 41 -1.84 -12.38 -27.03
CA ALA A 41 -3.26 -12.21 -27.24
C ALA A 41 -4.07 -13.16 -26.34
N ALA A 42 -3.73 -14.46 -26.32
CA ALA A 42 -4.38 -15.44 -25.47
C ALA A 42 -4.19 -15.16 -23.97
N ARG A 43 -2.97 -14.79 -23.55
CA ARG A 43 -2.64 -14.47 -22.16
C ARG A 43 -3.47 -13.31 -21.61
N TYR A 44 -3.70 -12.29 -22.44
CA TYR A 44 -4.41 -11.08 -22.05
C TYR A 44 -5.88 -11.07 -22.45
N ALA A 45 -6.37 -12.11 -23.13
CA ALA A 45 -7.76 -12.27 -23.52
C ALA A 45 -8.70 -12.07 -22.32
N GLY A 46 -9.77 -11.28 -22.53
CA GLY A 46 -10.75 -10.96 -21.48
C GLY A 46 -10.24 -10.02 -20.38
N THR A 47 -9.02 -9.48 -20.49
CA THR A 47 -8.51 -8.42 -19.62
C THR A 47 -8.56 -7.07 -20.33
N ARG A 48 -8.63 -5.97 -19.57
CA ARG A 48 -8.42 -4.60 -20.11
C ARG A 48 -7.05 -4.42 -20.81
N GLY A 49 -6.13 -5.38 -20.66
CA GLY A 49 -4.81 -5.35 -21.26
C GLY A 49 -4.73 -5.96 -22.66
N ALA A 50 -5.75 -6.67 -23.15
CA ALA A 50 -5.72 -7.36 -24.45
C ALA A 50 -5.37 -6.40 -25.60
N ASP A 51 -6.16 -5.33 -25.75
CA ASP A 51 -5.96 -4.33 -26.82
C ASP A 51 -4.70 -3.47 -26.61
N SER A 52 -4.20 -3.40 -25.38
CA SER A 52 -2.98 -2.64 -25.07
C SER A 52 -1.73 -3.40 -25.56
N VAL A 53 -1.67 -4.72 -25.39
CA VAL A 53 -0.47 -5.49 -25.72
C VAL A 53 -0.24 -5.64 -27.23
N ALA A 54 -1.29 -5.85 -28.02
CA ALA A 54 -1.17 -5.85 -29.48
C ALA A 54 -0.66 -4.49 -30.01
N ARG A 55 -1.21 -3.38 -29.50
CA ARG A 55 -0.73 -2.02 -29.84
C ARG A 55 0.71 -1.78 -29.39
N LEU A 56 1.11 -2.29 -28.21
CA LEU A 56 2.49 -2.21 -27.72
C LEU A 56 3.46 -2.92 -28.68
N LEU A 57 3.13 -4.13 -29.17
CA LEU A 57 3.94 -4.87 -30.15
C LEU A 57 4.05 -4.12 -31.48
N ALA A 58 2.92 -3.68 -32.03
CA ALA A 58 2.89 -2.94 -33.29
C ALA A 58 3.73 -1.65 -33.22
N ALA A 59 3.66 -0.95 -32.09
CA ALA A 59 4.44 0.27 -31.83
C ALA A 59 5.91 0.01 -31.44
N GLY A 60 6.37 -1.24 -31.39
CA GLY A 60 7.75 -1.59 -31.01
C GLY A 60 8.10 -1.27 -29.55
N ARG A 61 7.09 -1.24 -28.66
CA ARG A 61 7.22 -0.90 -27.23
C ARG A 61 7.36 -2.13 -26.32
N VAL A 62 7.44 -3.32 -26.90
CA VAL A 62 7.77 -4.57 -26.20
C VAL A 62 9.20 -4.94 -26.54
N LEU A 63 10.05 -5.05 -25.52
CA LEU A 63 11.48 -5.32 -25.70
C LEU A 63 11.87 -6.67 -25.12
N GLY A 64 12.81 -7.36 -25.76
CA GLY A 64 13.53 -8.52 -25.26
C GLY A 64 14.85 -8.12 -24.59
N PRO A 65 15.69 -9.10 -24.21
CA PRO A 65 16.96 -8.84 -23.54
C PRO A 65 17.86 -7.95 -24.41
N GLY A 66 18.62 -7.04 -23.78
CA GLY A 66 19.47 -6.09 -24.50
C GLY A 66 18.74 -5.02 -25.30
N GLY A 67 17.40 -4.91 -25.16
CA GLY A 67 16.61 -3.88 -25.83
C GLY A 67 16.16 -4.24 -27.25
N ARG A 68 16.30 -5.50 -27.68
CA ARG A 68 15.73 -5.98 -28.96
C ARG A 68 14.24 -5.68 -29.00
N VAL A 69 13.77 -4.96 -30.01
CA VAL A 69 12.33 -4.76 -30.24
C VAL A 69 11.71 -6.09 -30.66
N LEU A 70 10.67 -6.52 -29.94
CA LEU A 70 9.91 -7.73 -30.26
C LEU A 70 8.69 -7.39 -31.10
N ARG A 71 8.38 -8.27 -32.06
CA ARG A 71 7.26 -8.18 -32.98
C ARG A 71 6.26 -9.30 -32.72
N ALA A 72 5.05 -9.17 -33.24
CA ALA A 72 4.02 -10.21 -33.05
C ALA A 72 4.43 -11.51 -33.73
N GLU A 73 5.10 -11.41 -34.89
CA GLU A 73 5.55 -12.51 -35.74
C GLU A 73 6.86 -13.14 -35.25
N ASP A 74 7.48 -12.61 -34.19
CA ASP A 74 8.67 -13.22 -33.61
C ASP A 74 8.32 -14.61 -33.05
N PRO A 75 9.16 -15.64 -33.27
CA PRO A 75 8.91 -16.97 -32.75
C PRO A 75 8.69 -16.99 -31.24
N TYR A 76 7.76 -17.83 -30.78
CA TYR A 76 7.59 -18.06 -29.35
C TYR A 76 8.80 -18.82 -28.80
N GLU A 77 9.56 -18.19 -27.90
CA GLU A 77 10.76 -18.78 -27.29
C GLU A 77 10.52 -19.09 -25.80
N PRO A 78 10.26 -20.35 -25.42
CA PRO A 78 10.04 -20.73 -24.03
C PRO A 78 11.18 -20.27 -23.11
N GLY A 79 10.83 -19.60 -22.01
CA GLY A 79 11.78 -19.10 -21.03
C GLY A 79 12.43 -17.76 -21.37
N ALA A 80 12.21 -17.21 -22.57
CA ALA A 80 12.63 -15.86 -22.92
C ALA A 80 11.97 -14.80 -22.02
N TYR A 81 12.62 -13.65 -21.90
CA TYR A 81 12.11 -12.51 -21.12
C TYR A 81 11.72 -11.38 -22.03
N LEU A 82 10.61 -10.71 -21.69
CA LEU A 82 10.18 -9.48 -22.33
C LEU A 82 9.79 -8.42 -21.30
N TRP A 83 9.91 -7.15 -21.71
CA TRP A 83 9.60 -5.98 -20.92
C TRP A 83 8.75 -5.00 -21.72
N PHE A 84 7.78 -4.39 -21.04
CA PHE A 84 7.00 -3.29 -21.60
C PHE A 84 6.39 -2.46 -20.46
N HIS A 85 6.04 -1.22 -20.76
CA HIS A 85 5.19 -0.41 -19.89
C HIS A 85 3.73 -0.60 -20.28
N ARG A 86 2.86 -0.81 -19.30
CA ARG A 86 1.42 -0.74 -19.56
C ARG A 86 1.06 0.71 -19.91
N ASP A 87 0.04 0.89 -20.75
CA ASP A 87 -0.56 2.20 -20.88
C ASP A 87 -1.15 2.59 -19.51
N MET A 88 -0.72 3.73 -18.99
CA MET A 88 -1.18 4.29 -17.72
C MET A 88 -2.11 5.44 -18.04
N GLU A 89 -3.36 5.33 -17.62
CA GLU A 89 -4.33 6.42 -17.73
C GLU A 89 -3.89 7.56 -16.80
N PRO A 90 -4.05 8.84 -17.18
CA PRO A 90 -3.81 9.95 -16.28
C PRO A 90 -4.64 9.83 -15.00
N GLU A 91 -4.00 9.96 -13.84
CA GLU A 91 -4.66 9.95 -12.54
C GLU A 91 -4.88 11.37 -12.04
N PRO A 92 -6.04 11.67 -11.42
CA PRO A 92 -6.22 12.92 -10.69
C PRO A 92 -5.15 13.04 -9.61
N ARG A 93 -4.43 14.17 -9.60
CA ARG A 93 -3.38 14.41 -8.62
C ARG A 93 -3.97 14.49 -7.21
N VAL A 94 -3.36 13.78 -6.26
CA VAL A 94 -3.68 13.96 -4.85
C VAL A 94 -2.96 15.22 -4.36
N PRO A 95 -3.67 16.29 -3.97
CA PRO A 95 -3.09 17.62 -3.79
C PRO A 95 -2.27 17.78 -2.50
N PHE A 96 -1.94 16.68 -1.82
CA PHE A 96 -1.25 16.70 -0.54
C PHE A 96 0.22 16.26 -0.70
N PRO A 97 1.18 17.01 -0.11
CA PRO A 97 2.58 16.64 -0.16
C PRO A 97 2.90 15.47 0.79
N ILE A 98 3.98 14.77 0.46
CA ILE A 98 4.59 13.77 1.32
C ILE A 98 5.76 14.43 2.04
N SER A 99 5.79 14.39 3.37
CA SER A 99 6.91 14.94 4.14
C SER A 99 7.95 13.84 4.37
N VAL A 100 9.23 14.14 4.16
CA VAL A 100 10.32 13.24 4.55
C VAL A 100 10.60 13.44 6.04
N VAL A 101 10.52 12.36 6.81
CA VAL A 101 10.82 12.36 8.26
C VAL A 101 12.27 11.98 8.50
N HIS A 102 12.77 10.99 7.74
CA HIS A 102 14.15 10.52 7.84
C HIS A 102 14.60 9.96 6.50
N ARG A 103 15.86 10.19 6.15
CA ARG A 103 16.53 9.59 4.98
C ARG A 103 18.00 9.35 5.31
N ASP A 104 18.46 8.13 5.09
CA ASP A 104 19.88 7.78 5.09
C ASP A 104 20.24 6.93 3.86
N ALA A 105 21.32 6.13 3.94
CA ALA A 105 21.76 5.27 2.85
C ALA A 105 20.90 4.00 2.66
N HIS A 106 20.17 3.58 3.70
CA HIS A 106 19.47 2.30 3.76
C HIS A 106 17.95 2.47 3.77
N LEU A 107 17.44 3.48 4.48
CA LEU A 107 16.02 3.67 4.72
C LEU A 107 15.53 5.10 4.49
N LEU A 108 14.26 5.19 4.08
CA LEU A 108 13.49 6.41 3.95
C LEU A 108 12.19 6.24 4.76
N VAL A 109 11.97 7.12 5.73
CA VAL A 109 10.70 7.21 6.45
C VAL A 109 10.02 8.51 6.05
N VAL A 110 8.76 8.42 5.65
CA VAL A 110 7.94 9.56 5.24
C VAL A 110 6.67 9.64 6.06
N ASP A 111 6.11 10.84 6.15
CA ASP A 111 4.79 11.08 6.69
C ASP A 111 3.78 11.23 5.55
N LYS A 112 3.11 10.11 5.22
CA LYS A 112 2.18 10.00 4.09
C LYS A 112 0.86 10.71 4.40
N PRO A 113 0.31 11.53 3.50
CA PRO A 113 -1.01 12.15 3.70
C PRO A 113 -2.14 11.12 3.63
N HIS A 114 -3.33 11.54 4.07
CA HIS A 114 -4.58 10.84 3.77
C HIS A 114 -4.77 10.76 2.24
N PHE A 115 -5.64 9.85 1.80
CA PHE A 115 -6.05 9.64 0.41
C PHE A 115 -4.98 9.17 -0.58
N LEU A 116 -3.70 9.18 -0.21
CA LEU A 116 -2.61 8.68 -1.04
C LEU A 116 -2.36 7.18 -0.77
N ALA A 117 -2.41 6.34 -1.80
CA ALA A 117 -2.08 4.93 -1.66
C ALA A 117 -0.56 4.76 -1.45
N THR A 118 -0.15 3.75 -0.66
CA THR A 118 1.29 3.51 -0.45
C THR A 118 1.98 2.96 -1.71
N THR A 119 1.30 2.06 -2.42
CA THR A 119 1.84 1.30 -3.56
C THR A 119 0.83 1.23 -4.70
N PRO A 120 1.27 1.08 -5.96
CA PRO A 120 0.39 0.89 -7.11
C PRO A 120 -0.64 -0.24 -6.89
N ARG A 121 -1.93 0.06 -7.05
CA ARG A 121 -3.04 -0.90 -6.98
C ARG A 121 -4.31 -0.35 -7.63
N GLY A 122 -4.96 -1.17 -8.45
CA GLY A 122 -6.25 -0.80 -9.05
C GLY A 122 -6.08 0.40 -9.98
N SER A 123 -6.90 1.44 -9.78
CA SER A 123 -6.84 2.71 -10.51
C SER A 123 -5.76 3.67 -10.00
N HIS A 124 -5.05 3.37 -8.91
CA HIS A 124 -3.97 4.20 -8.38
C HIS A 124 -2.63 3.56 -8.69
N ILE A 125 -1.99 3.99 -9.75
CA ILE A 125 -0.72 3.52 -10.25
C ILE A 125 0.34 4.58 -9.97
N THR A 126 0.23 5.76 -10.59
CA THR A 126 1.24 6.82 -10.50
C THR A 126 1.05 7.73 -9.29
N GLU A 127 -0.20 7.94 -8.83
CA GLU A 127 -0.48 8.74 -7.62
C GLU A 127 -0.42 7.87 -6.36
N THR A 128 0.77 7.33 -6.12
CA THR A 128 1.10 6.56 -4.91
C THR A 128 2.38 7.07 -4.27
N ALA A 129 2.52 6.87 -2.96
CA ALA A 129 3.72 7.30 -2.24
C ALA A 129 5.00 6.71 -2.86
N LEU A 130 4.99 5.42 -3.21
CA LEU A 130 6.13 4.78 -3.86
C LEU A 130 6.49 5.44 -5.21
N ALA A 131 5.51 5.61 -6.10
CA ALA A 131 5.74 6.14 -7.44
C ALA A 131 6.22 7.59 -7.38
N ARG A 132 5.57 8.43 -6.58
CA ARG A 132 5.96 9.82 -6.36
C ARG A 132 7.35 9.92 -5.75
N LEU A 133 7.66 9.19 -4.68
CA LEU A 133 8.98 9.27 -4.04
C LEU A 133 10.11 8.77 -4.95
N ARG A 134 9.87 7.72 -5.76
CA ARG A 134 10.85 7.26 -6.76
C ARG A 134 11.18 8.36 -7.78
N ALA A 135 10.15 9.02 -8.29
CA ALA A 135 10.29 10.07 -9.31
C ALA A 135 10.84 11.38 -8.72
N GLU A 136 10.30 11.84 -7.60
CA GLU A 136 10.64 13.13 -6.97
C GLU A 136 12.03 13.11 -6.31
N LEU A 137 12.47 11.97 -5.79
CA LEU A 137 13.76 11.84 -5.08
C LEU A 137 14.86 11.15 -5.88
N ASP A 138 14.58 10.76 -7.13
CA ASP A 138 15.46 9.97 -7.99
C ASP A 138 15.97 8.70 -7.30
N LEU A 139 15.04 7.92 -6.74
CA LEU A 139 15.31 6.70 -5.98
C LEU A 139 14.66 5.48 -6.63
N PRO A 140 15.09 5.02 -7.82
CA PRO A 140 14.41 3.93 -8.53
C PRO A 140 14.41 2.60 -7.76
N GLY A 141 15.42 2.37 -6.91
CA GLY A 141 15.54 1.19 -6.05
C GLY A 141 14.55 1.15 -4.86
N LEU A 142 13.87 2.26 -4.58
CA LEU A 142 13.01 2.41 -3.41
C LEU A 142 11.96 1.30 -3.36
N SER A 143 11.76 0.71 -2.18
CA SER A 143 10.78 -0.34 -1.94
C SER A 143 10.07 -0.18 -0.61
N PRO A 144 8.73 -0.32 -0.53
CA PRO A 144 8.01 -0.30 0.73
C PRO A 144 8.47 -1.48 1.62
N ALA A 145 8.76 -1.17 2.88
CA ALA A 145 8.97 -2.19 3.92
C ALA A 145 7.62 -2.64 4.52
N HIS A 146 6.65 -1.73 4.57
CA HIS A 146 5.26 -2.00 4.90
C HIS A 146 4.31 -1.07 4.13
N ARG A 147 3.00 -1.17 4.38
CA ARG A 147 2.00 -0.30 3.74
C ARG A 147 0.92 0.16 4.71
N LEU A 148 0.44 1.37 4.46
CA LEU A 148 -0.81 1.89 5.02
C LEU A 148 -1.92 1.84 3.96
N ASP A 149 -3.15 1.74 4.43
CA ASP A 149 -4.34 1.90 3.60
C ASP A 149 -4.38 3.32 2.99
N ARG A 150 -5.05 3.48 1.85
CA ARG A 150 -5.13 4.76 1.11
C ARG A 150 -5.59 5.91 2.02
N LEU A 151 -6.59 5.66 2.84
CA LEU A 151 -7.20 6.68 3.71
C LEU A 151 -6.41 6.95 4.99
N THR A 152 -5.54 6.05 5.43
CA THR A 152 -4.76 6.21 6.66
C THR A 152 -3.55 7.09 6.40
N ALA A 153 -3.37 8.16 7.17
CA ALA A 153 -2.15 8.98 7.13
C ALA A 153 -1.08 8.46 8.08
N GLY A 154 0.13 9.01 7.98
CA GLY A 154 1.19 8.82 8.95
C GLY A 154 2.41 8.11 8.39
N LEU A 155 3.22 7.58 9.29
CA LEU A 155 4.55 7.10 8.99
C LEU A 155 4.55 5.89 8.04
N VAL A 156 5.37 5.97 6.99
CA VAL A 156 5.66 4.86 6.09
C VAL A 156 7.15 4.70 5.85
N MET A 157 7.63 3.47 6.06
CA MET A 157 9.03 3.10 5.84
C MET A 157 9.24 2.43 4.48
N PHE A 158 10.30 2.86 3.81
CA PHE A 158 10.83 2.32 2.58
C PHE A 158 12.32 1.98 2.76
N SER A 159 12.75 0.89 2.12
CA SER A 159 14.16 0.57 1.91
C SER A 159 14.63 1.23 0.61
N ILE A 160 15.82 1.81 0.62
CA ILE A 160 16.41 2.53 -0.51
C ILE A 160 17.18 1.57 -1.41
N ARG A 161 17.97 0.68 -0.79
CA ARG A 161 18.85 -0.25 -1.48
C ARG A 161 18.15 -1.58 -1.76
N PRO A 162 18.16 -2.10 -3.00
CA PRO A 162 17.53 -3.38 -3.34
C PRO A 162 18.00 -4.57 -2.49
N GLU A 163 19.26 -4.58 -2.08
CA GLU A 163 19.87 -5.60 -1.24
C GLU A 163 19.33 -5.61 0.21
N ASP A 164 18.93 -4.46 0.74
CA ASP A 164 18.44 -4.32 2.12
C ASP A 164 16.94 -4.63 2.24
N ARG A 165 16.21 -4.65 1.11
CA ARG A 165 14.76 -4.87 1.03
C ARG A 165 14.29 -6.04 1.89
N GLY A 166 14.97 -7.18 1.77
CA GLY A 166 14.59 -8.40 2.48
C GLY A 166 14.67 -8.25 3.99
N ALA A 167 15.72 -7.59 4.48
CA ALA A 167 15.95 -7.37 5.91
C ALA A 167 14.85 -6.48 6.53
N TYR A 168 14.55 -5.35 5.89
CA TYR A 168 13.49 -4.45 6.39
C TYR A 168 12.08 -5.06 6.29
N GLN A 169 11.79 -5.86 5.26
CA GLN A 169 10.51 -6.58 5.16
C GLN A 169 10.36 -7.65 6.24
N LEU A 170 11.47 -8.32 6.59
CA LEU A 170 11.48 -9.32 7.65
C LEU A 170 11.13 -8.74 9.01
N LEU A 171 11.55 -7.51 9.34
CA LEU A 171 11.16 -6.84 10.59
C LEU A 171 9.63 -6.83 10.78
N PHE A 172 8.88 -6.45 9.73
CA PHE A 172 7.42 -6.43 9.78
C PHE A 172 6.81 -7.84 9.79
N GLN A 173 7.39 -8.77 9.03
CA GLN A 173 6.92 -10.16 9.01
C GLN A 173 7.07 -10.83 10.38
N ARG A 174 8.19 -10.57 11.06
CA ARG A 174 8.52 -11.07 12.40
C ARG A 174 7.87 -10.26 13.54
N ARG A 175 7.19 -9.16 13.22
CA ARG A 175 6.53 -8.25 14.18
C ARG A 175 7.52 -7.61 15.16
N GLU A 176 8.73 -7.34 14.68
CA GLU A 176 9.83 -6.70 15.42
C GLU A 176 9.73 -5.16 15.37
N VAL A 177 8.77 -4.61 14.61
CA VAL A 177 8.48 -3.18 14.56
C VAL A 177 7.33 -2.86 15.51
N HIS A 178 7.61 -2.02 16.51
CA HIS A 178 6.59 -1.38 17.33
C HIS A 178 5.89 -0.28 16.54
N LYS A 179 4.56 -0.29 16.59
CA LYS A 179 3.72 0.63 15.82
C LYS A 179 2.64 1.16 16.74
N GLU A 180 2.50 2.48 16.80
CA GLU A 180 1.38 3.11 17.49
C GLU A 180 0.58 3.95 16.50
N TYR A 181 -0.73 3.85 16.62
CA TYR A 181 -1.68 4.63 15.86
C TYR A 181 -2.50 5.47 16.82
N GLU A 182 -2.88 6.65 16.33
CA GLU A 182 -3.85 7.51 16.98
C GLU A 182 -5.15 7.49 16.18
N ALA A 183 -6.28 7.34 16.86
CA ALA A 183 -7.59 7.38 16.25
C ALA A 183 -8.54 8.31 17.02
N LEU A 184 -9.44 8.97 16.29
CA LEU A 184 -10.57 9.68 16.89
C LEU A 184 -11.87 8.94 16.56
N ALA A 185 -12.63 8.66 17.59
CA ALA A 185 -13.92 7.96 17.53
C ALA A 185 -14.88 8.57 18.57
N PRO A 186 -16.19 8.24 18.54
CA PRO A 186 -17.10 8.63 19.62
C PRO A 186 -16.54 8.23 20.99
N TYR A 187 -16.75 9.05 22.02
CA TYR A 187 -16.40 8.70 23.39
C TYR A 187 -17.56 8.00 24.08
N ASP A 188 -17.27 6.83 24.65
CA ASP A 188 -18.17 6.10 25.53
C ASP A 188 -17.48 5.89 26.88
N ALA A 189 -18.07 6.44 27.94
CA ALA A 189 -17.49 6.44 29.28
C ALA A 189 -17.46 5.04 29.93
N GLU A 190 -18.47 4.20 29.67
CA GLU A 190 -18.52 2.85 30.23
C GLU A 190 -17.53 1.95 29.52
N LEU A 191 -17.47 2.03 28.19
CA LEU A 191 -16.47 1.30 27.42
C LEU A 191 -15.04 1.75 27.77
N ALA A 192 -14.81 3.05 27.97
CA ALA A 192 -13.50 3.57 28.36
C ALA A 192 -12.99 2.96 29.68
N ARG A 193 -13.88 2.64 30.64
CA ARG A 193 -13.50 1.94 31.89
C ARG A 193 -13.04 0.51 31.66
N THR A 194 -13.37 -0.09 30.52
CA THR A 194 -12.92 -1.44 30.14
C THR A 194 -11.58 -1.44 29.38
N LEU A 195 -11.04 -0.26 29.05
CA LEU A 195 -9.76 -0.10 28.39
C LEU A 195 -8.65 0.12 29.44
N PRO A 196 -7.42 -0.36 29.21
CA PRO A 196 -6.89 -0.95 27.98
C PRO A 196 -7.40 -2.37 27.71
N ARG A 197 -7.69 -2.68 26.44
CA ARG A 197 -8.18 -4.00 26.01
C ARG A 197 -7.42 -4.51 24.80
N THR A 198 -7.04 -5.79 24.84
CA THR A 198 -6.55 -6.48 23.64
C THR A 198 -7.73 -7.08 22.89
N VAL A 199 -7.94 -6.64 21.65
CA VAL A 199 -8.96 -7.18 20.73
C VAL A 199 -8.32 -8.19 19.80
N ARG A 200 -8.90 -9.39 19.75
CA ARG A 200 -8.50 -10.50 18.88
C ARG A 200 -9.69 -10.96 18.07
N SER A 201 -9.54 -11.03 16.76
CA SER A 201 -10.58 -11.55 15.87
C SER A 201 -9.98 -12.17 14.61
N ARG A 202 -10.81 -12.91 13.88
CA ARG A 202 -10.48 -13.41 12.54
C ARG A 202 -10.97 -12.37 11.53
N ILE A 203 -10.04 -11.68 10.87
CA ILE A 203 -10.38 -10.74 9.80
C ILE A 203 -10.13 -11.38 8.43
N GLU A 204 -11.14 -11.29 7.56
CA GLU A 204 -11.07 -11.78 6.18
C GLU A 204 -11.41 -10.69 5.18
N LYS A 205 -10.75 -10.78 4.01
CA LYS A 205 -10.84 -9.80 2.94
C LYS A 205 -11.15 -10.49 1.62
N ALA A 206 -12.42 -10.49 1.24
CA ALA A 206 -12.85 -10.99 -0.06
C ALA A 206 -12.34 -10.09 -1.20
N ARG A 207 -11.95 -10.69 -2.32
CA ARG A 207 -11.54 -9.97 -3.54
C ARG A 207 -12.77 -9.26 -4.11
N GLY A 208 -12.61 -8.00 -4.51
CA GLY A 208 -13.68 -7.19 -5.09
C GLY A 208 -14.59 -6.49 -4.08
N VAL A 209 -14.64 -6.97 -2.83
CA VAL A 209 -15.36 -6.29 -1.74
C VAL A 209 -14.50 -5.17 -1.16
N ILE A 210 -15.08 -4.03 -0.76
CA ILE A 210 -14.34 -2.89 -0.16
C ILE A 210 -14.14 -3.06 1.35
N ALA A 211 -15.11 -3.63 2.06
CA ALA A 211 -14.98 -3.99 3.47
C ALA A 211 -14.12 -5.25 3.68
N ALA A 212 -13.33 -5.26 4.75
CA ALA A 212 -12.91 -6.47 5.43
C ALA A 212 -13.91 -6.77 6.56
N VAL A 213 -14.10 -8.04 6.90
CA VAL A 213 -15.12 -8.43 7.89
C VAL A 213 -14.51 -9.30 8.98
N GLU A 214 -15.05 -9.21 10.19
CA GLU A 214 -14.78 -10.20 11.24
C GLU A 214 -15.59 -11.46 10.96
N VAL A 215 -14.95 -12.62 11.11
CA VAL A 215 -15.58 -13.93 10.98
C VAL A 215 -15.83 -14.48 12.37
N PRO A 216 -17.11 -14.57 12.82
CA PRO A 216 -17.44 -15.13 14.13
C PRO A 216 -16.93 -16.57 14.28
N GLY A 217 -16.35 -16.88 15.44
CA GLY A 217 -15.86 -18.23 15.77
C GLY A 217 -14.60 -18.69 15.02
N GLY A 218 -14.00 -17.86 14.17
CA GLY A 218 -12.75 -18.18 13.47
C GLY A 218 -11.50 -17.97 14.33
N GLU A 219 -10.45 -18.76 14.09
CA GLU A 219 -9.17 -18.64 14.80
C GLU A 219 -8.54 -17.24 14.55
N PRO A 220 -8.24 -16.45 15.61
CA PRO A 220 -7.78 -15.09 15.46
C PRO A 220 -6.54 -14.96 14.57
N ASN A 221 -6.62 -14.04 13.62
CA ASN A 221 -5.49 -13.68 12.75
C ASN A 221 -5.12 -12.19 12.86
N ALA A 222 -5.84 -11.47 13.72
CA ALA A 222 -5.68 -10.06 14.01
C ALA A 222 -5.62 -9.84 15.52
N GLU A 223 -4.69 -9.00 15.97
CA GLU A 223 -4.55 -8.60 17.38
C GLU A 223 -4.13 -7.14 17.47
N SER A 224 -4.86 -6.35 18.27
CA SER A 224 -4.54 -4.96 18.59
C SER A 224 -4.82 -4.66 20.06
N LEU A 225 -3.90 -3.95 20.71
CA LEU A 225 -4.16 -3.29 21.99
C LEU A 225 -4.83 -1.94 21.73
N ILE A 226 -5.89 -1.64 22.47
CA ILE A 226 -6.68 -0.41 22.35
C ILE A 226 -6.75 0.26 23.71
N GLU A 227 -6.41 1.54 23.75
CA GLU A 227 -6.32 2.35 24.97
C GLU A 227 -7.06 3.67 24.74
N CYS A 228 -7.82 4.14 25.73
CA CYS A 228 -8.37 5.50 25.72
C CYS A 228 -7.29 6.46 26.22
N ALA A 229 -6.83 7.37 25.36
CA ALA A 229 -5.82 8.37 25.69
C ALA A 229 -6.41 9.69 26.19
N GLY A 230 -7.73 9.86 26.11
CA GLY A 230 -8.45 11.03 26.60
C GLY A 230 -9.74 11.29 25.83
N SER A 231 -10.51 12.29 26.26
CA SER A 231 -11.73 12.70 25.59
C SER A 231 -11.97 14.21 25.64
N ARG A 232 -12.78 14.70 24.72
CA ARG A 232 -13.30 16.07 24.63
C ARG A 232 -14.80 15.99 24.32
N GLY A 233 -15.65 16.11 25.34
CA GLY A 233 -17.09 15.90 25.19
C GLY A 233 -17.40 14.50 24.66
N ALA A 234 -18.13 14.41 23.55
CA ALA A 234 -18.48 13.16 22.89
C ALA A 234 -17.37 12.59 21.98
N LEU A 235 -16.17 13.19 21.95
CA LEU A 235 -15.04 12.76 21.13
C LEU A 235 -13.98 12.07 21.98
N GLY A 236 -13.61 10.84 21.62
CA GLY A 236 -12.54 10.08 22.25
C GLY A 236 -11.28 10.06 21.39
N ARG A 237 -10.11 10.11 22.05
CA ARG A 237 -8.80 9.88 21.45
C ARG A 237 -8.28 8.55 21.90
N TYR A 238 -7.92 7.69 20.96
CA TYR A 238 -7.52 6.33 21.22
C TYR A 238 -6.11 6.07 20.72
N ARG A 239 -5.30 5.39 21.53
CA ARG A 239 -4.02 4.80 21.11
C ARG A 239 -4.28 3.35 20.72
N LEU A 240 -3.84 2.97 19.53
CA LEU A 240 -3.98 1.62 18.99
C LEU A 240 -2.61 1.05 18.66
N THR A 241 -2.29 -0.10 19.25
CA THR A 241 -0.99 -0.78 19.07
C THR A 241 -1.22 -2.15 18.43
N PRO A 242 -1.17 -2.25 17.08
CA PRO A 242 -1.43 -3.51 16.38
C PRO A 242 -0.21 -4.44 16.37
N ARG A 243 -0.39 -5.68 16.85
CA ARG A 243 0.62 -6.75 16.73
C ARG A 243 0.66 -7.35 15.33
N THR A 244 -0.47 -7.40 14.65
CA THR A 244 -0.61 -7.89 13.27
C THR A 244 -0.85 -6.75 12.28
N GLY A 245 -1.07 -7.05 11.00
CA GLY A 245 -1.28 -6.04 9.94
C GLY A 245 -2.28 -6.49 8.89
N ARG A 246 -3.47 -6.94 9.31
CA ARG A 246 -4.54 -7.32 8.36
C ARG A 246 -5.13 -6.07 7.71
N THR A 247 -5.68 -6.22 6.50
CA THR A 247 -6.33 -5.11 5.78
C THR A 247 -7.45 -4.52 6.65
N HIS A 248 -7.46 -3.20 6.83
CA HIS A 248 -8.43 -2.47 7.67
C HIS A 248 -8.47 -2.89 9.16
N GLN A 249 -7.48 -3.63 9.69
CA GLN A 249 -7.55 -4.24 11.02
C GLN A 249 -8.00 -3.29 12.13
N LEU A 250 -7.38 -2.12 12.25
CA LEU A 250 -7.70 -1.15 13.30
C LEU A 250 -9.12 -0.60 13.16
N ARG A 251 -9.55 -0.35 11.93
CA ARG A 251 -10.89 0.16 11.61
C ARG A 251 -11.96 -0.87 11.95
N VAL A 252 -11.70 -2.14 11.63
CA VAL A 252 -12.57 -3.27 11.98
C VAL A 252 -12.67 -3.45 13.50
N HIS A 253 -11.53 -3.49 14.22
CA HIS A 253 -11.55 -3.67 15.67
C HIS A 253 -12.25 -2.50 16.40
N MET A 254 -11.97 -1.26 15.99
CA MET A 254 -12.63 -0.09 16.55
C MET A 254 -14.15 -0.14 16.30
N ASN A 255 -14.56 -0.50 15.09
CA ASN A 255 -15.97 -0.71 14.76
C ASN A 255 -16.62 -1.84 15.59
N GLY A 256 -15.92 -2.98 15.78
CA GLY A 256 -16.40 -4.11 16.59
C GLY A 256 -16.55 -3.79 18.07
N LEU A 257 -15.84 -2.78 18.58
CA LEU A 257 -16.04 -2.24 19.93
C LEU A 257 -17.21 -1.23 20.01
N GLY A 258 -17.89 -0.93 18.90
CA GLY A 258 -18.90 0.14 18.85
C GLY A 258 -18.30 1.55 18.74
N LEU A 259 -17.00 1.66 18.43
CA LEU A 259 -16.26 2.91 18.31
C LEU A 259 -15.79 3.15 16.86
N PRO A 260 -16.68 3.24 15.85
CA PRO A 260 -16.23 3.45 14.48
C PRO A 260 -15.42 4.74 14.36
N ILE A 261 -14.29 4.66 13.66
CA ILE A 261 -13.38 5.80 13.49
C ILE A 261 -14.07 6.86 12.65
N LEU A 262 -13.91 8.12 13.05
CA LEU A 262 -14.51 9.26 12.35
C LEU A 262 -13.98 9.38 10.91
N GLY A 263 -14.88 9.63 9.97
CA GLY A 263 -14.54 9.77 8.54
C GLY A 263 -14.21 8.45 7.86
N ASP A 264 -14.53 7.32 8.48
CA ASP A 264 -14.40 6.02 7.83
C ASP A 264 -15.55 5.79 6.83
N PRO A 265 -15.28 5.66 5.53
CA PRO A 265 -16.33 5.46 4.54
C PRO A 265 -16.75 3.99 4.41
N VAL A 266 -16.17 3.07 5.19
CA VAL A 266 -16.42 1.62 5.08
C VAL A 266 -17.10 1.06 6.33
N TYR A 267 -16.82 1.63 7.51
CA TYR A 267 -17.35 1.16 8.78
C TYR A 267 -18.07 2.30 9.52
N PRO A 268 -19.24 2.05 10.14
CA PRO A 268 -19.93 0.76 10.26
C PRO A 268 -20.64 0.29 8.99
N GLN A 269 -20.94 1.23 8.09
CA GLN A 269 -21.59 0.97 6.82
C GLN A 269 -20.72 1.55 5.70
N VAL A 270 -20.69 0.85 4.57
CA VAL A 270 -20.06 1.38 3.36
C VAL A 270 -20.91 2.54 2.90
N THR A 271 -20.40 3.74 3.09
CA THR A 271 -20.93 4.92 2.43
C THR A 271 -20.29 5.01 1.06
N ASP A 272 -20.99 5.63 0.11
CA ASP A 272 -20.43 5.87 -1.21
C ASP A 272 -19.69 7.22 -1.14
N PRO A 273 -18.36 7.28 -1.02
CA PRO A 273 -17.68 8.51 -1.33
C PRO A 273 -17.47 8.57 -2.84
N ALA A 274 -17.65 9.76 -3.40
CA ALA A 274 -16.89 10.11 -4.59
C ALA A 274 -15.40 9.83 -4.29
N PRO A 275 -14.64 9.18 -5.18
CA PRO A 275 -13.25 8.77 -4.95
C PRO A 275 -12.28 9.87 -4.47
N ASP A 276 -12.72 11.14 -4.56
CA ASP A 276 -11.96 12.37 -4.37
C ASP A 276 -12.60 13.33 -3.35
N ASP A 277 -13.49 12.85 -2.47
CA ASP A 277 -14.00 13.67 -1.37
C ASP A 277 -12.95 13.82 -0.25
N TYR A 278 -12.13 14.87 -0.37
CA TYR A 278 -11.06 15.18 0.60
C TYR A 278 -11.55 15.88 1.87
N ARG A 279 -12.83 16.25 1.94
CA ARG A 279 -13.35 17.15 2.99
C ARG A 279 -13.29 16.56 4.38
N ARG A 280 -13.48 15.25 4.51
CA ARG A 280 -13.58 14.53 5.80
C ARG A 280 -12.61 13.37 5.83
N PRO A 281 -11.30 13.63 5.98
CA PRO A 281 -10.31 12.56 6.07
C PRO A 281 -10.59 11.65 7.25
N LEU A 282 -10.31 10.36 7.07
CA LEU A 282 -10.33 9.35 8.12
C LEU A 282 -9.46 9.83 9.29
N GLN A 283 -10.02 9.86 10.50
CA GLN A 283 -9.30 10.27 11.71
C GLN A 283 -8.48 9.11 12.30
N LEU A 284 -7.56 8.57 11.49
CA LEU A 284 -6.61 7.51 11.85
C LEU A 284 -5.22 7.87 11.34
N LEU A 285 -4.25 7.92 12.26
CA LEU A 285 -2.88 8.32 12.02
C LEU A 285 -1.90 7.24 12.50
N ALA A 286 -1.01 6.78 11.63
CA ALA A 286 0.17 5.99 12.03
C ALA A 286 1.19 6.92 12.69
N ARG A 287 1.18 6.97 14.02
CA ARG A 287 1.84 7.99 14.82
C ARG A 287 3.29 7.67 15.10
N VAL A 288 3.61 6.43 15.45
CA VAL A 288 4.97 6.02 15.87
C VAL A 288 5.41 4.78 15.12
N LEU A 289 6.66 4.77 14.68
CA LEU A 289 7.40 3.58 14.26
C LEU A 289 8.69 3.46 15.07
N GLU A 290 8.90 2.32 15.70
CA GLU A 290 10.10 2.03 16.47
C GLU A 290 10.62 0.62 16.17
N PHE A 291 11.92 0.49 15.90
CA PHE A 291 12.56 -0.76 15.54
C PHE A 291 14.08 -0.68 15.72
N THR A 292 14.74 -1.84 15.77
CA THR A 292 16.20 -1.91 15.62
C THR A 292 16.54 -2.12 14.14
N ASP A 293 17.36 -1.25 13.59
CA ASP A 293 17.78 -1.32 12.20
C ASP A 293 18.51 -2.65 11.92
N PRO A 294 18.06 -3.45 10.94
CA PRO A 294 18.61 -4.77 10.71
C PRO A 294 19.98 -4.74 10.01
N VAL A 295 20.40 -3.58 9.50
CA VAL A 295 21.68 -3.37 8.82
C VAL A 295 22.71 -2.73 9.75
N THR A 296 22.30 -1.72 10.51
CA THR A 296 23.20 -0.90 11.35
C THR A 296 23.10 -1.20 12.85
N ALA A 297 22.13 -2.01 13.28
CA ALA A 297 21.82 -2.32 14.67
C ALA A 297 21.42 -1.09 15.54
N ARG A 298 21.19 0.07 14.92
CA ARG A 298 20.74 1.28 15.63
C ARG A 298 19.27 1.18 15.98
N VAL A 299 18.90 1.62 17.18
CA VAL A 299 17.49 1.77 17.55
C VAL A 299 16.96 3.05 16.92
N HIS A 300 15.90 2.93 16.13
CA HIS A 300 15.17 4.06 15.57
C HIS A 300 13.82 4.20 16.25
N ARG A 301 13.44 5.44 16.54
CA ARG A 301 12.08 5.83 16.88
C ARG A 301 11.72 7.07 16.07
N PHE A 302 10.64 6.98 15.30
CA PHE A 302 10.11 8.07 14.49
C PHE A 302 8.69 8.40 14.93
N GLU A 303 8.35 9.68 14.91
CA GLU A 303 7.00 10.17 15.23
C GLU A 303 6.47 11.05 14.10
N SER A 304 5.19 10.89 13.78
CA SER A 304 4.49 11.70 12.78
C SER A 304 4.26 13.11 13.33
N GLY A 305 4.55 14.11 12.50
CA GLY A 305 4.25 15.51 12.79
C GLY A 305 2.80 15.90 12.48
N ARG A 306 2.00 15.01 11.88
CA ARG A 306 0.59 15.27 11.56
C ARG A 306 -0.29 15.24 12.81
N THR A 307 -1.38 15.98 12.74
CA THR A 307 -2.44 15.97 13.75
C THR A 307 -3.77 15.55 13.11
N LEU A 308 -4.69 15.05 13.94
CA LEU A 308 -6.03 14.71 13.52
C LEU A 308 -6.94 15.93 13.76
N GLN A 309 -7.36 16.57 12.67
CA GLN A 309 -8.08 17.86 12.69
C GLN A 309 -9.28 17.85 13.64
N ALA A 310 -10.07 16.78 13.68
CA ALA A 310 -11.28 16.75 14.48
C ALA A 310 -11.01 16.82 16.00
N TRP A 311 -9.77 16.58 16.45
CA TRP A 311 -9.40 16.75 17.86
C TRP A 311 -9.41 18.22 18.25
N ASP A 312 -8.87 19.09 17.39
CA ASP A 312 -8.69 20.51 17.66
C ASP A 312 -9.85 21.36 17.12
N ASP A 313 -10.45 20.94 16.00
CA ASP A 313 -11.54 21.63 15.32
C ASP A 313 -12.54 20.61 14.74
N ARG A 314 -13.41 20.11 15.62
CA ARG A 314 -14.46 19.15 15.24
C ARG A 314 -15.44 19.75 14.22
N ALA A 315 -15.87 20.98 14.45
CA ALA A 315 -16.87 21.65 13.61
C ALA A 315 -16.32 21.92 12.19
N GLY A 316 -15.07 22.39 12.08
CA GLY A 316 -14.42 22.59 10.78
C GLY A 316 -14.22 21.28 10.02
N TRP A 317 -13.83 20.21 10.72
CA TRP A 317 -13.76 18.87 10.12
C TRP A 317 -15.14 18.39 9.62
N GLU A 318 -16.22 18.56 10.40
CA GLU A 318 -17.57 18.16 10.00
C GLU A 318 -18.09 18.97 8.81
N ALA A 319 -17.82 20.28 8.78
CA ALA A 319 -18.18 21.20 7.70
C ALA A 319 -17.37 20.93 6.42
N GLY A 320 -16.33 20.12 6.47
CA GLY A 320 -15.50 19.79 5.32
C GLY A 320 -14.57 20.93 4.88
N SER A 321 -14.28 21.86 5.79
CA SER A 321 -13.35 22.96 5.54
C SER A 321 -11.93 22.45 5.76
N GLY A 322 -11.31 21.97 4.67
CA GLY A 322 -9.90 21.60 4.66
C GLY A 322 -9.02 22.85 4.74
N ARG A 323 -8.03 22.84 5.64
CA ARG A 323 -6.81 23.64 5.47
C ARG A 323 -5.83 22.89 4.58
#